data_AF-A0A835XY92-F1
#
_entry.id   AF-A0A835XY92-F1
#
_cell.length_a   1.000
_cell.length_b   1.000
_cell.length_c   1.000
_cell.angle_alpha   90.00
_cell.angle_beta   90.00
_cell.angle_gamma   90.00
#
_symmetry.space_group_name_H-M   'P 1'
#
loop_
_entity.id
_entity.type
_entity.pdbx_description
1 polymer ?
#
loop_
_entity_poly.entity_id
_entity_poly.type
_entity_poly.pdbx_seq_one_letter_code
_entity_poly.pdbx_strand_id
1 'polypeptide(L)'
;MKRLDQLKKEKAVLASEVAQEEEFLANTLQKRLDKLAKEKVDLENRLEAEQEYVVNKLRKAIEQLSVEKNKLMCEKVELENQLECEQEYILNRLQKQVDKLASDKVSLQKEKAELQRTVADLGASVDKLNKDKVNLENQMEMEEESITNRLQRRLEAAVSNLRLIESKLEVKGITLKDLGIASSDLQHTEWPRIYSRSPSSTSGHIDRVLSGLVSGPLSASGTSASGTLHSAGVALQAHGSATAVPILTGSRRERPLSAQSNTPEALLAK
;
A
#
# COMPACT_ATOMS: atom_id res chain seq x y z
N MET A 1 -59.37 32.42 118.77
CA MET A 1 -57.93 32.74 118.90
C MET A 1 -57.03 31.56 118.52
N LYS A 2 -57.03 30.43 119.25
CA LYS A 2 -56.10 29.29 119.00
C LYS A 2 -56.02 28.77 117.55
N ARG A 3 -57.15 28.70 116.83
CA ARG A 3 -57.17 28.23 115.41
C ARG A 3 -56.53 29.21 114.43
N LEU A 4 -56.57 30.51 114.74
CA LEU A 4 -55.91 31.55 113.94
C LEU A 4 -54.38 31.44 114.09
N ASP A 5 -53.90 31.18 115.30
CA ASP A 5 -52.47 31.01 115.56
C ASP A 5 -51.93 29.72 114.94
N GLN A 6 -52.73 28.65 114.95
CA GLN A 6 -52.44 27.40 114.24
C GLN A 6 -52.29 27.65 112.73
N LEU A 7 -53.27 28.32 112.11
CA LEU A 7 -53.24 28.66 110.68
C LEU A 7 -52.06 29.58 110.31
N LYS A 8 -51.68 30.51 111.19
CA LYS A 8 -50.48 31.35 110.99
C LYS A 8 -49.20 30.53 111.02
N LYS A 9 -49.11 29.54 111.91
CA LYS A 9 -47.96 28.63 112.01
C LYS A 9 -47.86 27.74 110.78
N GLU A 10 -48.96 27.14 110.37
CA GLU A 10 -49.05 26.32 109.15
C GLU A 10 -48.70 27.13 107.89
N LYS A 11 -49.20 28.36 107.77
CA LYS A 11 -48.83 29.29 106.69
C LYS A 11 -47.33 29.61 106.68
N ALA A 12 -46.72 29.80 107.84
CA ALA A 12 -45.29 30.08 107.94
C ALA A 12 -44.42 28.87 107.56
N VAL A 13 -44.83 27.65 107.95
CA VAL A 13 -44.17 26.40 107.56
C VAL A 13 -44.30 26.19 106.05
N LEU A 14 -45.51 26.29 105.49
CA LEU A 14 -45.74 26.19 104.05
C LEU A 14 -44.92 27.22 103.25
N ALA A 15 -44.83 28.47 103.72
CA ALA A 15 -44.01 29.48 103.06
C ALA A 15 -42.52 29.12 103.08
N SER A 16 -42.03 28.50 104.16
CA SER A 16 -40.65 28.03 104.26
C SER A 16 -40.38 26.82 103.35
N GLU A 17 -41.31 25.87 103.27
CA GLU A 17 -41.20 24.70 102.40
C GLU A 17 -41.22 25.11 100.93
N VAL A 18 -42.13 26.00 100.52
CA VAL A 18 -42.18 26.55 99.17
C VAL A 18 -40.88 27.26 98.80
N ALA A 19 -40.33 28.09 99.71
CA ALA A 19 -39.07 28.78 99.45
C ALA A 19 -37.89 27.79 99.27
N GLN A 20 -37.85 26.71 100.05
CA GLN A 20 -36.83 25.67 99.92
C GLN A 20 -36.98 24.87 98.62
N GLU A 21 -38.21 24.51 98.24
CA GLU A 21 -38.47 23.82 96.97
C GLU A 21 -38.11 24.71 95.78
N GLU A 22 -38.47 26.01 95.81
CA GLU A 22 -38.10 26.98 94.79
C GLU A 22 -36.57 27.10 94.66
N GLU A 23 -35.84 27.19 95.77
CA GLU A 23 -34.38 27.25 95.78
C GLU A 23 -33.76 25.96 95.22
N PHE A 24 -34.26 24.79 95.64
CA PHE A 24 -33.79 23.50 95.14
C PHE A 24 -34.03 23.35 93.63
N LEU A 25 -35.21 23.75 93.16
CA LEU A 25 -35.58 23.68 91.76
C LEU A 25 -34.73 24.66 90.93
N ALA A 26 -34.58 25.90 91.38
CA ALA A 26 -33.75 26.91 90.73
C ALA A 26 -32.28 26.46 90.65
N ASN A 27 -31.72 25.92 91.73
CA ASN A 27 -30.35 25.41 91.77
C ASN A 27 -30.16 24.21 90.82
N THR A 28 -31.13 23.29 90.78
CA THR A 28 -31.10 22.13 89.88
C THR A 28 -31.20 22.55 88.42
N LEU A 29 -32.08 23.49 88.10
CA LEU A 29 -32.23 24.03 86.75
C LEU A 29 -30.98 24.80 86.31
N GLN A 30 -30.40 25.62 87.19
CA GLN A 30 -29.15 26.34 86.92
C GLN A 30 -28.02 25.37 86.59
N LYS A 31 -27.82 24.32 87.41
CA LYS A 31 -26.81 23.28 87.14
C LYS A 31 -27.04 22.56 85.80
N ARG A 32 -28.30 22.29 85.44
CA ARG A 32 -28.64 21.69 84.14
C ARG A 32 -28.38 22.63 82.98
N LEU A 33 -28.71 23.92 83.12
CA LEU A 33 -28.40 24.95 82.14
C LEU A 33 -26.89 25.10 81.94
N ASP A 34 -26.11 25.17 83.02
CA ASP A 34 -24.66 25.26 82.95
C ASP A 34 -24.04 24.03 82.27
N LYS A 35 -24.59 22.84 82.55
CA LYS A 35 -24.18 21.60 81.88
C LYS A 35 -24.50 21.62 80.39
N LEU A 36 -25.72 22.00 80.02
CA LEU A 36 -26.12 22.11 78.61
C LEU A 36 -25.30 23.17 77.86
N ALA A 37 -24.98 24.29 78.50
CA ALA A 37 -24.14 25.34 77.92
C ALA A 37 -22.73 24.81 77.63
N LYS A 38 -22.13 24.04 78.55
CA LYS A 38 -20.83 23.40 78.33
C LYS A 38 -20.89 22.36 77.21
N GLU A 39 -21.87 21.47 77.24
CA GLU A 39 -22.05 20.46 76.20
C GLU A 39 -22.25 21.09 74.81
N LYS A 40 -23.00 22.20 74.73
CA LYS A 40 -23.17 22.96 73.49
C LYS A 40 -21.81 23.48 72.98
N VAL A 41 -21.03 24.12 73.84
CA VAL A 41 -19.70 24.65 73.47
C VAL A 41 -18.77 23.52 73.02
N ASP A 42 -18.75 22.38 73.71
CA ASP A 42 -17.93 21.24 73.34
C ASP A 42 -18.33 20.65 71.98
N LEU A 43 -19.63 20.58 71.69
CA LEU A 43 -20.15 20.14 70.39
C LEU A 43 -19.82 21.13 69.28
N GLU A 44 -19.92 22.43 69.53
CA GLU A 44 -19.53 23.48 68.57
C GLU A 44 -18.04 23.39 68.24
N ASN A 45 -17.17 23.28 69.24
CA ASN A 45 -15.72 23.12 69.05
C ASN A 45 -15.38 21.85 68.25
N ARG A 46 -16.06 20.73 68.55
CA ARG A 46 -15.85 19.47 67.81
C ARG A 46 -16.30 19.60 66.36
N LEU A 47 -17.44 20.24 66.11
CA LEU A 47 -17.95 20.47 64.78
C LEU A 47 -16.99 21.35 63.96
N GLU A 48 -16.49 22.43 64.55
CA GLU A 48 -15.50 23.30 63.89
C GLU A 48 -14.21 22.54 63.54
N ALA A 49 -13.69 21.73 64.45
CA ALA A 49 -12.50 20.91 64.20
C ALA A 49 -12.72 19.88 63.07
N GLU A 50 -13.88 19.22 63.04
CA GLU A 50 -14.24 18.28 61.97
C GLU A 50 -14.40 18.99 60.62
N GLN A 51 -15.03 20.17 60.60
CA GLN A 51 -15.15 20.99 59.40
C GLN A 51 -13.79 21.45 58.87
N GLU A 52 -12.92 21.95 59.74
CA GLU A 52 -11.57 22.38 59.36
C GLU A 52 -10.76 21.20 58.80
N TYR A 53 -10.83 20.03 59.43
CA TYR A 53 -10.18 18.82 58.93
C TYR A 53 -10.66 18.44 57.53
N VAL A 54 -11.98 18.42 57.31
CA VAL A 54 -12.56 18.09 56.00
C VAL A 54 -12.16 19.11 54.94
N VAL A 55 -12.25 20.41 55.25
CA VAL A 55 -11.85 21.49 54.33
C VAL A 55 -10.37 21.37 53.98
N ASN A 56 -9.50 21.15 54.95
CA ASN A 56 -8.06 20.98 54.71
C ASN A 56 -7.76 19.75 53.87
N LYS A 57 -8.47 18.63 54.10
CA LYS A 57 -8.32 17.41 53.30
C LYS A 57 -8.76 17.61 51.85
N LEU A 58 -9.91 18.26 51.65
CA LEU A 58 -10.44 18.55 50.32
C LEU A 58 -9.56 19.54 49.56
N ARG A 59 -9.07 20.60 50.22
CA ARG A 59 -8.14 21.56 49.61
C ARG A 59 -6.88 20.86 49.10
N LYS A 60 -6.26 20.01 49.93
CA LYS A 60 -5.07 19.24 49.52
C LYS A 60 -5.36 18.31 48.35
N ALA A 61 -6.52 17.63 48.34
CA ALA A 61 -6.91 16.77 47.23
C ALA A 61 -7.11 17.56 45.93
N ILE A 62 -7.76 18.74 45.99
CA ILE A 62 -7.94 19.62 44.84
C ILE A 62 -6.59 20.10 44.30
N GLU A 63 -5.67 20.50 45.18
CA GLU A 63 -4.33 20.95 44.79
C GLU A 63 -3.54 19.83 44.12
N GLN A 64 -3.56 18.62 44.69
CA GLN A 64 -2.91 17.43 44.10
C GLN A 64 -3.48 17.12 42.71
N LEU A 65 -4.81 17.07 42.57
CA LEU A 65 -5.46 16.83 41.28
C LEU A 65 -5.19 17.95 40.27
N SER A 66 -5.07 19.20 40.71
CA SER A 66 -4.73 20.32 39.85
C SER A 66 -3.30 20.19 39.30
N VAL A 67 -2.34 19.81 40.15
CA VAL A 67 -0.96 19.55 39.75
C VAL A 67 -0.89 18.39 38.76
N GLU A 68 -1.57 17.28 39.05
CA GLU A 68 -1.61 16.10 38.18
C GLU A 68 -2.24 16.44 36.82
N LYS A 69 -3.36 17.16 36.81
CA LYS A 69 -4.00 17.63 35.57
C LYS A 69 -3.05 18.48 34.74
N ASN A 70 -2.34 19.42 35.36
CA ASN A 70 -1.37 20.27 34.64
C ASN A 70 -0.21 19.46 34.09
N LYS A 71 0.31 18.49 34.86
CA LYS A 71 1.36 17.57 34.40
C LYS A 71 0.91 16.77 33.18
N LEU A 72 -0.27 16.16 33.25
CA LEU A 72 -0.85 15.41 32.13
C LEU A 72 -1.11 16.30 30.91
N MET A 73 -1.49 17.56 31.11
CA MET A 73 -1.66 18.51 30.01
C MET A 73 -0.33 18.82 29.32
N CYS A 74 0.75 19.01 30.09
CA CYS A 74 2.10 19.17 29.54
C CYS A 74 2.56 17.91 28.77
N GLU A 75 2.44 16.74 29.38
CA GLU A 75 2.80 15.46 28.73
C GLU A 75 1.99 15.23 27.44
N LYS A 76 0.70 15.56 27.46
CA LYS A 76 -0.15 15.47 26.28
C LYS A 76 0.38 16.36 25.15
N VAL A 77 0.69 17.62 25.44
CA VAL A 77 1.22 18.56 24.44
C VAL A 77 2.58 18.10 23.90
N GLU A 78 3.44 17.56 24.76
CA GLU A 78 4.72 16.99 24.34
C GLU A 78 4.55 15.80 23.39
N LEU A 79 3.61 14.90 23.69
CA LEU A 79 3.30 13.76 22.83
C LEU A 79 2.68 14.19 21.50
N GLU A 80 1.78 15.18 21.51
CA GLU A 80 1.21 15.76 20.29
C GLU A 80 2.32 16.36 19.40
N ASN A 81 3.24 17.14 19.96
CA ASN A 81 4.37 17.69 19.23
C ASN A 81 5.32 16.61 18.67
N GLN A 82 5.61 15.57 19.44
CA GLN A 82 6.43 14.44 18.98
C GLN A 82 5.76 13.72 17.81
N LEU A 83 4.46 13.46 17.92
CA LEU A 83 3.68 12.81 16.87
C LEU A 83 3.65 13.64 15.58
N GLU A 84 3.46 14.96 15.69
CA GLU A 84 3.52 15.86 14.53
C GLU A 84 4.90 15.82 13.86
N CYS A 85 5.99 15.89 14.63
CA CYS A 85 7.35 15.80 14.11
C CYS A 85 7.61 14.47 13.37
N GLU A 86 7.16 13.35 13.94
CA GLU A 86 7.30 12.03 13.31
C GLU A 86 6.49 11.93 12.01
N GLN A 87 5.26 12.43 12.03
CA GLN A 87 4.41 12.46 10.83
C GLN A 87 5.03 13.30 9.72
N GLU A 88 5.52 14.50 10.03
CA GLU A 88 6.22 15.35 9.07
C GLU A 88 7.48 14.67 8.53
N TYR A 89 8.27 14.01 9.39
CA TYR A 89 9.46 13.28 8.96
C TYR A 89 9.11 12.14 8.00
N ILE A 90 8.11 11.33 8.33
CA ILE A 90 7.64 10.22 7.49
C ILE A 90 7.11 10.75 6.16
N LEU A 91 6.28 11.79 6.18
CA LEU A 91 5.72 12.41 4.99
C LEU A 91 6.82 12.93 4.07
N ASN A 92 7.77 13.72 4.61
CA ASN A 92 8.90 14.24 3.85
C ASN A 92 9.78 13.13 3.26
N ARG A 93 10.00 12.04 4.01
CA ARG A 93 10.78 10.90 3.55
C ARG A 93 10.08 10.16 2.41
N LEU A 94 8.79 9.89 2.56
CA LEU A 94 7.99 9.22 1.53
C LEU A 94 7.85 10.08 0.29
N GLN A 95 7.59 11.39 0.44
CA GLN A 95 7.52 12.33 -0.67
C GLN A 95 8.80 12.31 -1.50
N LYS A 96 9.97 12.40 -0.86
CA LYS A 96 11.27 12.31 -1.53
C LYS A 96 11.46 10.98 -2.28
N GLN A 97 10.99 9.87 -1.72
CA GLN A 97 11.05 8.56 -2.39
C GLN A 97 10.13 8.50 -3.60
N VAL A 98 8.91 9.02 -3.49
CA VAL A 98 7.94 9.12 -4.59
C VAL A 98 8.49 9.99 -5.71
N ASP A 99 9.03 11.16 -5.39
CA ASP A 99 9.61 12.08 -6.37
C ASP A 99 10.80 11.45 -7.10
N LYS A 100 11.67 10.75 -6.37
CA LYS A 100 12.79 10.00 -6.97
C LYS A 100 12.29 8.92 -7.91
N LEU A 101 11.35 8.08 -7.48
CA LEU A 101 10.79 7.01 -8.32
C LEU A 101 10.06 7.57 -9.54
N ALA A 102 9.37 8.71 -9.40
CA ALA A 102 8.72 9.39 -10.51
C ALA A 102 9.75 9.89 -11.54
N SER A 103 10.85 10.48 -11.08
CA SER A 103 11.96 10.89 -11.94
C SER A 103 12.61 9.71 -12.66
N ASP A 104 12.92 8.64 -11.93
CA ASP A 104 13.52 7.42 -12.47
C ASP A 104 12.59 6.78 -13.53
N LYS A 105 11.29 6.73 -13.26
CA LYS A 105 10.29 6.22 -14.22
C LYS A 105 10.27 7.02 -15.52
N VAL A 106 10.31 8.35 -15.45
CA VAL A 106 10.34 9.21 -16.64
C VAL A 106 11.65 9.00 -17.42
N SER A 107 12.79 8.91 -16.72
CA SER A 107 14.10 8.64 -17.34
C SER A 107 14.10 7.31 -18.09
N LEU A 108 13.65 6.23 -17.43
CA LEU A 108 13.56 4.90 -18.03
C LEU A 108 12.57 4.84 -19.20
N GLN A 109 11.46 5.58 -19.13
CA GLN A 109 10.53 5.68 -20.25
C GLN A 109 11.16 6.36 -21.47
N LYS A 110 11.97 7.40 -21.26
CA LYS A 110 12.70 8.08 -22.33
C LYS A 110 13.74 7.14 -22.96
N GLU A 111 14.55 6.46 -22.15
CA GLU A 111 15.54 5.50 -22.62
C GLU A 111 14.88 4.35 -23.40
N LYS A 112 13.75 3.83 -22.90
CA LYS A 112 12.97 2.82 -23.62
C LYS A 112 12.52 3.30 -24.99
N ALA A 113 12.03 4.54 -25.10
CA ALA A 113 11.60 5.11 -26.37
C ALA A 113 12.77 5.31 -27.35
N GLU A 114 13.93 5.73 -26.85
CA GLU A 114 15.17 5.85 -27.64
C GLU A 114 15.64 4.49 -28.15
N LEU A 115 15.70 3.47 -27.28
CA LEU A 115 16.05 2.11 -27.68
C LEU A 115 15.07 1.55 -28.71
N GLN A 116 13.77 1.75 -28.54
CA GLN A 116 12.77 1.35 -29.53
C GLN A 116 13.00 1.99 -30.89
N ARG A 117 13.38 3.28 -30.92
CA ARG A 117 13.75 3.97 -32.16
C ARG A 117 15.00 3.35 -32.80
N THR A 118 16.06 3.10 -32.02
CA THR A 118 17.28 2.47 -32.56
C THR A 118 17.03 1.08 -33.11
N VAL A 119 16.19 0.27 -32.45
CA VAL A 119 15.81 -1.06 -32.94
C VAL A 119 15.04 -0.96 -34.26
N ALA A 120 14.14 0.02 -34.39
CA ALA A 120 13.43 0.25 -35.65
C ALA A 120 14.37 0.69 -36.78
N ASP A 121 15.30 1.61 -36.50
CA ASP A 121 16.28 2.11 -37.46
C ASP A 121 17.24 1.00 -37.93
N LEU A 122 17.72 0.17 -37.00
CA LEU A 122 18.54 -1.01 -37.32
C LEU A 122 17.77 -2.05 -38.11
N GLY A 123 16.51 -2.32 -37.75
CA GLY A 123 15.62 -3.20 -38.51
C GLY A 123 15.48 -2.77 -39.96
N ALA A 124 15.23 -1.47 -40.20
CA ALA A 124 15.14 -0.91 -41.56
C ALA A 124 16.47 -1.03 -42.33
N SER A 125 17.61 -0.87 -41.64
CA SER A 125 18.94 -1.06 -42.25
C SER A 125 19.17 -2.51 -42.68
N VAL A 126 18.82 -3.47 -41.84
CA VAL A 126 18.91 -4.91 -42.14
C VAL A 126 18.02 -5.26 -43.34
N ASP A 127 16.79 -4.78 -43.38
CA ASP A 127 15.88 -5.01 -44.51
C ASP A 127 16.43 -4.45 -45.83
N LYS A 128 17.05 -3.26 -45.77
CA LYS A 128 17.69 -2.66 -46.95
C LYS A 128 18.88 -3.51 -47.41
N LEU A 129 19.78 -3.88 -46.51
CA LEU A 129 20.95 -4.71 -46.83
C LEU A 129 20.55 -6.09 -47.37
N ASN A 130 19.47 -6.69 -46.86
CA ASN A 130 18.94 -7.94 -47.37
C ASN A 130 18.42 -7.79 -48.82
N LYS A 131 17.71 -6.70 -49.13
CA LYS A 131 17.29 -6.41 -50.52
C LYS A 131 18.49 -6.21 -51.44
N ASP A 132 19.47 -5.42 -51.01
CA ASP A 132 20.69 -5.15 -51.77
C ASP A 132 21.46 -6.46 -52.02
N LYS A 133 21.56 -7.32 -51.00
CA LYS A 133 22.16 -8.66 -51.13
C LYS A 133 21.45 -9.51 -52.17
N VAL A 134 20.12 -9.66 -52.09
CA VAL A 134 19.34 -10.45 -53.06
C VAL A 134 19.49 -9.89 -54.47
N ASN A 135 19.50 -8.57 -54.63
CA ASN A 135 19.71 -7.94 -55.94
C ASN A 135 21.08 -8.26 -56.52
N LEU A 136 22.14 -8.21 -55.70
CA LEU A 136 23.49 -8.57 -56.11
C LEU A 136 23.62 -10.05 -56.45
N GLU A 137 23.01 -10.94 -55.66
CA GLU A 137 22.96 -12.38 -55.94
C GLU A 137 22.30 -12.65 -57.30
N ASN A 138 21.13 -12.06 -57.57
CA ASN A 138 20.46 -12.18 -58.87
C ASN A 138 21.30 -11.62 -60.03
N GLN A 139 21.99 -10.49 -59.82
CA GLN A 139 22.87 -9.91 -60.84
C GLN A 139 24.04 -10.83 -61.15
N MET A 140 24.68 -11.39 -60.13
CA MET A 140 25.78 -12.34 -60.30
C MET A 140 25.31 -13.59 -61.06
N GLU A 141 24.15 -14.16 -60.69
CA GLU A 141 23.58 -15.32 -61.39
C GLU A 141 23.37 -15.04 -62.89
N MET A 142 22.81 -13.87 -63.25
CA MET A 142 22.63 -13.49 -64.66
C MET A 142 23.97 -13.33 -65.41
N GLU A 143 24.98 -12.75 -64.76
CA GLU A 143 26.32 -12.59 -65.34
C GLU A 143 27.01 -13.95 -65.54
N GLU A 144 26.92 -14.85 -64.57
CA GLU A 144 27.41 -16.23 -64.65
C GLU A 144 26.72 -17.01 -65.79
N GLU A 145 25.41 -16.90 -65.93
CA GLU A 145 24.65 -17.50 -67.04
C GLU A 145 25.07 -16.93 -68.39
N SER A 146 25.26 -15.61 -68.50
CA SER A 146 25.71 -14.93 -69.73
C SER A 146 27.11 -15.39 -70.17
N ILE A 147 28.04 -15.52 -69.21
CA ILE A 147 29.39 -16.04 -69.45
C ILE A 147 29.31 -17.50 -69.90
N THR A 148 28.55 -18.33 -69.19
CA THR A 148 28.39 -19.76 -69.51
C THR A 148 27.83 -19.94 -70.91
N ASN A 149 26.77 -19.20 -71.27
CA ASN A 149 26.19 -19.20 -72.61
C ASN A 149 27.19 -18.77 -73.69
N ARG A 150 28.01 -17.74 -73.42
CA ARG A 150 29.04 -17.27 -74.36
C ARG A 150 30.13 -18.31 -74.56
N LEU A 151 30.58 -18.96 -73.49
CA LEU A 151 31.58 -20.01 -73.53
C LEU A 151 31.06 -21.26 -74.26
N GLN A 152 29.81 -21.65 -73.98
CA GLN A 152 29.15 -22.77 -74.64
C GLN A 152 29.08 -22.55 -76.16
N ARG A 153 28.63 -21.37 -76.63
CA ARG A 153 28.59 -21.06 -78.07
C ARG A 153 29.97 -21.09 -78.72
N ARG A 154 31.01 -20.60 -78.02
CA ARG A 154 32.40 -20.67 -78.51
C ARG A 154 32.89 -22.13 -78.62
N LEU A 155 32.56 -22.95 -77.63
CA LEU A 155 32.90 -24.38 -77.63
C LEU A 155 32.19 -25.11 -78.76
N GLU A 156 30.89 -24.90 -78.93
CA GLU A 156 30.09 -25.47 -80.03
C GLU A 156 30.66 -25.09 -81.40
N ALA A 157 31.06 -23.82 -81.59
CA ALA A 157 31.71 -23.36 -82.81
C ALA A 157 33.09 -24.01 -83.04
N ALA A 158 33.89 -24.18 -81.99
CA ALA A 158 35.18 -24.88 -82.10
C ALA A 158 34.99 -26.36 -82.47
N VAL A 159 34.03 -27.05 -81.83
CA VAL A 159 33.69 -28.45 -82.12
C VAL A 159 33.15 -28.61 -83.54
N SER A 160 32.29 -27.71 -84.02
CA SER A 160 31.79 -27.78 -85.40
C SER A 160 32.91 -27.57 -86.43
N ASN A 161 33.83 -26.65 -86.17
CA ASN A 161 35.01 -26.44 -87.00
C ASN A 161 35.93 -27.66 -87.02
N LEU A 162 36.17 -28.31 -85.87
CA LEU A 162 36.95 -29.55 -85.79
C LEU A 162 36.30 -30.66 -86.62
N ARG A 163 34.99 -30.88 -86.47
CA ARG A 163 34.25 -31.87 -87.27
C ARG A 163 34.32 -31.58 -88.78
N LEU A 164 34.30 -30.31 -89.18
CA LEU A 164 34.46 -29.92 -90.59
C LEU A 164 35.87 -30.21 -91.10
N ILE A 165 36.91 -29.99 -90.29
CA ILE A 165 38.30 -30.32 -90.62
C ILE A 165 38.46 -31.83 -90.74
N GLU A 166 37.93 -32.61 -89.79
CA GLU A 166 37.92 -34.07 -89.82
C GLU A 166 37.29 -34.58 -91.11
N SER A 167 36.09 -34.12 -91.47
CA SER A 167 35.42 -34.50 -92.72
C SER A 167 36.26 -34.13 -93.96
N LYS A 168 36.91 -32.97 -93.98
CA LYS A 168 37.79 -32.56 -95.10
C LYS A 168 39.06 -33.42 -95.19
N LEU A 169 39.61 -33.88 -94.06
CA LEU A 169 40.76 -34.79 -94.02
C LEU A 169 40.37 -36.19 -94.51
N GLU A 170 39.21 -36.69 -94.06
CA GLU A 170 38.64 -37.96 -94.51
C GLU A 170 38.43 -37.99 -96.03
N VAL A 171 37.85 -36.92 -96.61
CA VAL A 171 37.66 -36.80 -98.07
C VAL A 171 38.99 -36.77 -98.83
N LYS A 172 40.05 -36.25 -98.22
CA LYS A 172 41.42 -36.24 -98.80
C LYS A 172 42.17 -37.56 -98.57
N GLY A 173 41.53 -38.58 -98.00
CA GLY A 173 42.13 -39.89 -97.78
C GLY A 173 43.13 -39.95 -96.62
N ILE A 174 43.12 -38.95 -95.73
CA ILE A 174 43.99 -38.92 -94.54
C ILE A 174 43.11 -39.26 -93.35
N THR A 175 43.27 -40.48 -92.80
CA THR A 175 42.53 -40.89 -91.61
C THR A 175 43.31 -40.57 -90.35
N LEU A 176 42.61 -40.43 -89.21
CA LEU A 176 43.25 -40.17 -87.90
C LEU A 176 44.31 -41.24 -87.54
N LYS A 177 44.18 -42.45 -88.10
CA LYS A 177 45.14 -43.55 -87.96
C LYS A 177 46.43 -43.33 -88.75
N ASP A 178 46.39 -42.62 -89.88
CA ASP A 178 47.56 -42.34 -90.73
C ASP A 178 48.48 -41.26 -90.15
N LEU A 179 47.96 -40.45 -89.22
CA LEU A 179 48.70 -39.43 -88.46
C LEU A 179 49.27 -39.93 -87.11
N GLY A 180 49.03 -41.20 -86.76
CA GLY A 180 49.64 -41.83 -85.57
C GLY A 180 49.04 -41.43 -84.21
N ILE A 181 47.82 -40.90 -84.16
CA ILE A 181 47.16 -40.46 -82.91
C ILE A 181 46.23 -41.56 -82.40
N ALA A 182 46.49 -42.08 -81.19
CA ALA A 182 45.69 -43.15 -80.57
C ALA A 182 44.53 -42.59 -79.74
N SER A 183 43.36 -43.26 -79.75
CA SER A 183 42.16 -42.86 -78.99
C SER A 183 42.36 -42.78 -77.48
N SER A 184 43.45 -43.34 -76.94
CA SER A 184 43.83 -43.27 -75.53
C SER A 184 44.26 -41.88 -75.06
N ASP A 185 44.69 -40.98 -75.96
CA ASP A 185 45.22 -39.66 -75.58
C ASP A 185 44.13 -38.59 -75.37
N LEU A 186 42.86 -38.89 -75.69
CA LEU A 186 41.72 -37.97 -75.55
C LEU A 186 41.00 -38.05 -74.19
N GLN A 187 41.45 -38.89 -73.26
CA GLN A 187 40.72 -39.23 -72.02
C GLN A 187 40.86 -38.24 -70.86
N HIS A 188 41.49 -37.08 -71.03
CA HIS A 188 41.68 -36.16 -69.90
C HIS A 188 40.91 -34.85 -70.06
N THR A 189 39.66 -34.83 -69.60
CA THR A 189 38.96 -33.57 -69.27
C THR A 189 37.88 -33.78 -68.21
N GLU A 190 38.26 -34.24 -67.02
CA GLU A 190 37.47 -33.90 -65.85
C GLU A 190 37.60 -32.39 -65.60
N TRP A 191 36.58 -31.63 -65.99
CA TRP A 191 36.42 -30.27 -65.52
C TRP A 191 36.25 -30.33 -64.00
N PRO A 192 37.05 -29.59 -63.20
CA PRO A 192 36.81 -29.49 -61.77
C PRO A 192 35.40 -28.96 -61.53
N ARG A 193 34.57 -29.75 -60.85
CA ARG A 193 33.20 -29.40 -60.43
C ARG A 193 33.27 -28.30 -59.35
N ILE A 194 33.67 -27.07 -59.72
CA ILE A 194 33.93 -25.96 -58.78
C ILE A 194 32.64 -25.23 -58.36
N TYR A 195 31.54 -25.39 -59.08
CA TYR A 195 30.23 -24.94 -58.61
C TYR A 195 29.42 -26.10 -58.03
N SER A 196 29.90 -26.65 -56.92
CA SER A 196 28.97 -27.20 -55.93
C SER A 196 28.18 -26.01 -55.37
N ARG A 197 26.87 -25.98 -55.65
CA ARG A 197 25.88 -25.17 -54.93
C ARG A 197 26.32 -25.02 -53.48
N SER A 198 26.62 -23.79 -53.06
CA SER A 198 26.88 -23.49 -51.66
C SER A 198 25.70 -24.01 -50.84
N PRO A 199 25.91 -24.90 -49.86
CA PRO A 199 24.86 -25.19 -48.90
C PRO A 199 24.66 -23.90 -48.10
N SER A 200 23.50 -23.28 -48.24
CA SER A 200 23.05 -22.24 -47.31
C SER A 200 22.84 -22.90 -45.94
N SER A 201 23.92 -23.12 -45.20
CA SER A 201 23.92 -23.54 -43.82
C SER A 201 24.67 -22.51 -42.98
N THR A 202 23.95 -21.49 -42.54
CA THR A 202 24.26 -20.83 -41.27
C THR A 202 23.05 -20.99 -40.36
N SER A 203 22.86 -22.22 -39.89
CA SER A 203 22.24 -22.45 -38.59
C SER A 203 23.23 -21.98 -37.51
N GLY A 204 23.26 -20.67 -37.28
CA GLY A 204 23.92 -20.04 -36.15
C GLY A 204 22.98 -20.07 -34.95
N HIS A 205 23.09 -21.12 -34.16
CA HIS A 205 22.40 -21.35 -32.91
C HIS A 205 22.89 -20.36 -31.84
N ILE A 206 22.27 -19.19 -31.71
CA ILE A 206 22.27 -18.41 -30.46
C ILE A 206 20.90 -17.74 -30.32
N ASP A 207 19.93 -18.48 -29.77
CA ASP A 207 18.83 -17.91 -28.98
C ASP A 207 18.10 -19.03 -28.21
N ARG A 208 18.46 -19.20 -26.94
CA ARG A 208 17.53 -19.52 -25.83
C ARG A 208 18.25 -19.69 -24.50
N VAL A 209 18.54 -18.56 -23.86
CA VAL A 209 18.34 -18.45 -22.41
C VAL A 209 17.47 -17.20 -22.22
N LEU A 210 16.37 -17.36 -21.48
CA LEU A 210 15.36 -16.36 -21.12
C LEU A 210 14.23 -16.11 -22.15
N SER A 211 13.22 -16.99 -22.16
CA SER A 211 11.84 -16.57 -21.81
C SER A 211 10.87 -17.76 -21.84
N GLY A 212 10.16 -17.94 -20.74
CA GLY A 212 8.74 -18.24 -20.77
C GLY A 212 8.31 -19.69 -20.96
N LEU A 213 8.01 -20.34 -19.83
CA LEU A 213 6.86 -21.21 -19.71
C LEU A 213 5.69 -20.64 -20.53
N VAL A 214 5.23 -21.34 -21.55
CA VAL A 214 3.79 -21.52 -21.83
C VAL A 214 3.61 -22.64 -22.85
N SER A 215 3.03 -23.74 -22.34
CA SER A 215 2.05 -24.61 -22.99
C SER A 215 2.46 -25.43 -24.22
N GLY A 216 2.59 -26.74 -23.99
CA GLY A 216 2.36 -27.79 -24.97
C GLY A 216 1.28 -28.76 -24.45
N PRO A 217 0.53 -29.44 -25.35
CA PRO A 217 -0.84 -29.93 -25.11
C PRO A 217 -0.89 -31.45 -24.93
N LEU A 218 -2.09 -32.01 -24.73
CA LEU A 218 -2.71 -33.01 -25.63
C LEU A 218 -3.89 -33.71 -24.92
N SER A 219 -4.90 -33.95 -25.74
CA SER A 219 -6.26 -34.40 -25.44
C SER A 219 -6.39 -35.83 -24.91
N ALA A 220 -7.52 -36.05 -24.23
CA ALA A 220 -8.56 -37.07 -24.53
C ALA A 220 -8.96 -37.98 -23.36
N SER A 221 -10.24 -38.36 -23.40
CA SER A 221 -11.03 -39.21 -22.47
C SER A 221 -11.43 -38.48 -21.17
N GLY A 222 -12.67 -38.45 -20.71
CA GLY A 222 -13.87 -39.24 -21.02
C GLY A 222 -14.58 -39.52 -19.69
N THR A 223 -15.91 -39.43 -19.69
CA THR A 223 -16.83 -40.04 -18.71
C THR A 223 -17.12 -39.35 -17.35
N SER A 224 -18.37 -38.87 -17.24
CA SER A 224 -19.35 -39.04 -16.14
C SER A 224 -19.09 -38.54 -14.70
N ALA A 225 -19.83 -37.49 -14.35
CA ALA A 225 -20.87 -37.42 -13.30
C ALA A 225 -20.72 -38.13 -11.91
N SER A 226 -21.07 -37.34 -10.87
CA SER A 226 -21.93 -37.69 -9.70
C SER A 226 -21.28 -37.73 -8.30
N GLY A 227 -22.06 -37.24 -7.31
CA GLY A 227 -21.91 -37.41 -5.84
C GLY A 227 -21.18 -36.27 -5.15
N THR A 228 -21.80 -35.28 -4.48
CA THR A 228 -22.70 -35.34 -3.30
C THR A 228 -22.21 -36.29 -2.21
N LEU A 229 -21.68 -35.75 -1.11
CA LEU A 229 -21.93 -36.26 0.25
C LEU A 229 -21.82 -35.13 1.31
N HIS A 230 -22.97 -34.84 1.91
CA HIS A 230 -23.21 -34.42 3.29
C HIS A 230 -22.62 -35.47 4.27
N SER A 231 -22.53 -35.35 5.59
CA SER A 231 -22.64 -34.35 6.67
C SER A 231 -22.41 -35.15 7.97
N ALA A 232 -22.12 -34.47 9.08
CA ALA A 232 -22.60 -34.74 10.45
C ALA A 232 -21.71 -33.94 11.42
N GLY A 233 -22.17 -33.08 12.32
CA GLY A 233 -23.49 -32.90 12.89
C GLY A 233 -23.39 -33.09 14.40
N VAL A 234 -23.44 -32.00 15.18
CA VAL A 234 -24.01 -31.99 16.54
C VAL A 234 -24.69 -30.63 16.74
N ALA A 235 -25.98 -30.71 17.06
CA ALA A 235 -26.90 -29.60 17.25
C ALA A 235 -26.86 -29.05 18.68
N LEU A 236 -27.25 -27.79 18.85
CA LEU A 236 -28.11 -27.34 19.95
C LEU A 236 -28.78 -26.01 19.57
N GLN A 237 -30.06 -25.95 19.92
CA GLN A 237 -31.11 -25.04 19.47
C GLN A 237 -31.30 -23.91 20.49
N ALA A 238 -31.66 -22.69 20.02
CA ALA A 238 -32.82 -21.92 20.48
C ALA A 238 -32.71 -20.39 20.24
N HIS A 239 -33.73 -19.87 19.54
CA HIS A 239 -34.42 -18.58 19.68
C HIS A 239 -33.67 -17.24 19.86
N GLY A 240 -34.05 -16.26 19.02
CA GLY A 240 -34.49 -14.96 19.55
C GLY A 240 -33.88 -13.69 18.94
N SER A 241 -34.76 -12.88 18.35
CA SER A 241 -34.75 -11.41 18.29
C SER A 241 -33.60 -10.63 17.63
N ALA A 242 -33.96 -9.99 16.51
CA ALA A 242 -33.76 -8.58 16.18
C ALA A 242 -32.60 -7.82 16.83
N THR A 243 -31.65 -7.33 16.02
CA THR A 243 -31.01 -6.03 16.27
C THR A 243 -30.52 -5.39 14.98
N ALA A 244 -30.83 -4.11 14.86
CA ALA A 244 -30.60 -3.25 13.72
C ALA A 244 -29.11 -2.88 13.54
N VAL A 245 -28.73 -2.68 12.28
CA VAL A 245 -27.46 -2.07 11.85
C VAL A 245 -27.66 -0.55 11.81
N PRO A 246 -26.85 0.28 12.51
CA PRO A 246 -26.96 1.73 12.36
C PRO A 246 -26.11 2.19 11.17
N ILE A 247 -26.78 2.77 10.17
CA ILE A 247 -26.20 3.59 9.12
C ILE A 247 -25.99 5.00 9.69
N LEU A 248 -24.73 5.47 9.71
CA LEU A 248 -24.38 6.84 10.03
C LEU A 248 -24.94 7.80 8.97
N THR A 249 -26.01 8.50 9.31
CA THR A 249 -26.46 9.71 8.59
C THR A 249 -25.87 10.95 9.25
N GLY A 250 -25.18 11.78 8.46
CA GLY A 250 -24.60 13.04 8.90
C GLY A 250 -25.65 14.04 9.40
N SER A 251 -25.35 14.68 10.52
CA SER A 251 -26.08 15.82 11.09
C SER A 251 -25.08 16.97 11.24
N ARG A 252 -25.24 18.05 10.48
CA ARG A 252 -25.98 19.27 10.85
C ARG A 252 -25.09 20.27 11.59
N ARG A 253 -24.40 21.11 10.81
CA ARG A 253 -23.86 22.41 11.25
C ARG A 253 -25.03 23.40 11.33
N GLU A 254 -25.42 23.79 12.53
CA GLU A 254 -26.27 24.97 12.78
C GLU A 254 -25.40 26.09 13.34
N ARG A 255 -25.52 27.28 12.75
CA ARG A 255 -24.95 28.54 13.26
C ARG A 255 -25.94 29.14 14.26
N PRO A 256 -25.51 29.71 15.40
CA PRO A 256 -26.39 30.58 16.17
C PRO A 256 -26.32 32.03 15.65
N LEU A 257 -27.49 32.62 15.45
CA LEU A 257 -27.72 34.04 15.16
C LEU A 257 -27.86 34.85 16.46
N SER A 258 -27.48 36.12 16.36
CA SER A 258 -27.94 37.29 17.14
C SER A 258 -27.61 37.37 18.64
N ALA A 259 -26.55 38.11 18.96
CA ALA A 259 -26.41 38.85 20.21
C ALA A 259 -27.11 40.21 20.05
N GLN A 260 -28.24 40.40 20.75
CA GLN A 260 -28.86 41.71 20.96
C GLN A 260 -28.16 42.40 22.13
N SER A 261 -27.61 43.57 21.86
CA SER A 261 -27.13 44.54 22.85
C SER A 261 -28.32 45.25 23.49
N ASN A 262 -28.58 45.00 24.77
CA ASN A 262 -29.40 45.88 25.60
C ASN A 262 -28.54 46.33 26.79
N THR A 263 -28.20 47.62 26.77
CA THR A 263 -27.59 48.35 27.88
C THR A 263 -28.69 48.87 28.82
N PRO A 264 -28.48 48.84 30.14
CA PRO A 264 -29.20 49.72 31.04
C PRO A 264 -28.21 50.49 31.92
N GLU A 265 -27.87 51.72 31.54
CA GLU A 265 -27.10 52.61 32.42
C GLU A 265 -27.54 54.07 32.24
N ALA A 266 -28.64 54.40 32.90
CA ALA A 266 -29.10 55.78 33.09
C ALA A 266 -29.83 55.90 34.43
N LEU A 267 -29.06 56.00 35.52
CA LEU A 267 -29.50 56.56 36.80
C LEU A 267 -28.39 57.52 37.26
N LEU A 268 -28.64 58.82 37.11
CA LEU A 268 -28.97 59.71 38.24
C LEU A 268 -27.79 59.89 39.21
N ALA A 269 -26.87 60.78 38.82
CA ALA A 269 -26.08 61.55 39.77
C ALA A 269 -26.95 62.71 40.29
N LYS A 270 -27.23 62.70 41.59
CA LYS A 270 -27.42 63.88 42.43
C LYS A 270 -26.17 64.02 43.28
#